data_AF-A0AA97DY08-F1
#
_entry.id   AF-A0AA97DY08-F1
#
_cell.length_a   1.000
_cell.length_b   1.000
_cell.length_c   1.000
_cell.angle_alpha   90.00
_cell.angle_beta   90.00
_cell.angle_gamma   90.00
#
_symmetry.space_group_name_H-M   'P 1'
#
loop_
_entity.id
_entity.type
_entity.pdbx_description
1 polymer ?
#
loop_
_entity_poly.entity_id
_entity_poly.type
_entity_poly.pdbx_seq_one_letter_code
_entity_poly.pdbx_strand_id
1 'polypeptide(L)'
;MSAEESGTDYDSTGLEFNVNYEVSDKLDVYAGYETIDNGISGTDNYSGMGIGASYAFSKLVKLYVEAGTEDGTYLKAKGTGVSTSTKDEAKVLGMLLSIDF
;
A
#
# COMPACT_ATOMS: atom_id res chain seq x y z
N MET A 1 43.76 9.92 -4.69
CA MET A 1 42.78 10.07 -3.61
C MET A 1 41.44 9.64 -4.19
N SER A 2 40.97 8.44 -3.85
CA SER A 2 39.64 7.95 -4.20
C SER A 2 38.64 8.55 -3.19
N ALA A 3 37.62 9.23 -3.68
CA ALA A 3 36.50 9.63 -2.84
C ALA A 3 35.70 8.36 -2.53
N GLU A 4 35.57 8.04 -1.24
CA GLU A 4 34.56 7.07 -0.78
C GLU A 4 33.20 7.75 -0.95
N GLU A 5 32.33 7.19 -1.80
CA GLU A 5 30.91 7.51 -1.76
C GLU A 5 30.36 6.98 -0.44
N SER A 6 30.13 7.86 0.54
CA SER A 6 29.35 7.49 1.71
C SER A 6 27.89 7.32 1.27
N GLY A 7 27.52 6.10 0.89
CA GLY A 7 26.12 5.72 0.84
C GLY A 7 25.57 5.75 2.25
N THR A 8 24.72 6.73 2.56
CA THR A 8 23.85 6.62 3.73
C THR A 8 22.82 5.54 3.42
N ASP A 9 23.00 4.36 4.02
CA ASP A 9 21.96 3.34 4.07
C ASP A 9 20.80 3.91 4.89
N TYR A 10 19.66 4.10 4.23
CA TYR A 10 18.42 4.46 4.89
C TYR A 10 17.70 3.16 5.27
N ASP A 11 17.69 2.84 6.55
CA ASP A 11 16.90 1.72 7.07
C ASP A 11 15.41 2.10 7.03
N SER A 12 14.62 1.34 6.28
CA SER A 12 13.15 1.45 6.33
C SER A 12 12.56 0.44 7.30
N THR A 13 11.55 0.87 8.06
CA THR A 13 10.78 0.02 8.96
C THR A 13 9.31 0.07 8.59
N GLY A 14 8.71 -1.10 8.35
CA GLY A 14 7.29 -1.23 8.04
C GLY A 14 6.51 -1.93 9.16
N LEU A 15 5.27 -1.53 9.35
CA LEU A 15 4.27 -2.22 10.16
C LEU A 15 3.06 -2.53 9.29
N GLU A 16 2.59 -3.77 9.34
CA GLU A 16 1.41 -4.22 8.59
C GLU A 16 0.48 -4.97 9.56
N PHE A 17 -0.80 -4.63 9.51
CA PHE A 17 -1.86 -5.28 10.27
C PHE A 17 -2.99 -5.67 9.32
N ASN A 18 -3.35 -6.95 9.32
CA ASN A 18 -4.43 -7.47 8.49
C ASN A 18 -5.41 -8.29 9.32
N VAL A 19 -6.70 -8.07 9.08
CA VAL A 19 -7.78 -8.91 9.58
C VAL A 19 -8.50 -9.50 8.38
N ASN A 20 -8.69 -10.82 8.41
CA ASN A 20 -9.43 -11.56 7.41
C ASN A 20 -10.59 -12.30 8.09
N TYR A 21 -11.76 -12.32 7.47
CA TYR A 21 -12.93 -13.02 7.97
C TYR A 21 -13.69 -13.71 6.84
N GLU A 22 -13.85 -15.02 6.97
CA GLU A 22 -14.68 -15.84 6.08
C GLU A 22 -16.15 -15.65 6.48
N VAL A 23 -16.90 -14.92 5.66
CA VAL A 23 -18.35 -14.72 5.86
C VAL A 23 -19.10 -15.97 5.44
N SER A 24 -18.66 -16.60 4.35
CA SER A 24 -19.15 -17.90 3.87
C SER A 24 -18.09 -18.58 3.01
N ASP A 25 -18.41 -19.80 2.55
CA ASP A 25 -17.64 -20.59 1.59
C ASP A 25 -17.28 -19.87 0.25
N LYS A 26 -17.90 -18.72 -0.02
CA LYS A 26 -17.74 -17.94 -1.25
C LYS A 26 -17.40 -16.49 -1.01
N LEU A 27 -17.43 -15.99 0.22
CA LEU A 27 -17.25 -14.58 0.52
C LEU A 27 -16.27 -14.41 1.67
N ASP A 28 -15.15 -13.77 1.35
CA ASP A 28 -14.15 -13.33 2.32
C ASP A 28 -14.13 -11.81 2.36
N VAL A 29 -14.04 -11.25 3.56
CA VAL A 29 -13.80 -9.82 3.77
C VAL A 29 -12.50 -9.61 4.50
N TYR A 30 -11.78 -8.56 4.14
CA TYR A 30 -10.51 -8.22 4.74
C TYR A 30 -10.42 -6.72 4.99
N ALA A 31 -9.64 -6.37 6.01
CA ALA A 31 -9.26 -5.01 6.30
C ALA A 31 -7.79 -4.99 6.68
N GLY A 32 -7.06 -4.03 6.12
CA GLY A 32 -5.63 -3.88 6.27
C GLY A 32 -5.27 -2.46 6.67
N TYR A 33 -4.21 -2.33 7.46
CA TYR A 33 -3.49 -1.09 7.68
C TYR A 33 -2.00 -1.37 7.54
N GLU A 34 -1.32 -0.54 6.77
CA GLU A 34 0.13 -0.58 6.64
C GLU A 34 0.72 0.80 6.86
N THR A 35 1.93 0.84 7.41
CA THR A 35 2.74 2.05 7.45
C THR A 35 4.20 1.69 7.23
N ILE A 36 4.89 2.53 6.47
CA ILE A 36 6.31 2.40 6.16
C ILE A 36 6.97 3.73 6.54
N ASP A 37 7.92 3.66 7.45
CA ASP A 37 8.84 4.74 7.78
C ASP A 37 10.16 4.47 7.04
N ASN A 38 10.56 5.37 6.14
CA ASN A 38 11.77 5.20 5.34
C ASN A 38 13.04 5.72 6.03
N GLY A 39 13.00 6.05 7.32
CA GLY A 39 14.18 6.45 8.12
C GLY A 39 14.77 7.81 7.76
N ILE A 40 14.21 8.50 6.75
CA ILE A 40 14.58 9.86 6.35
C ILE A 40 13.77 10.82 7.21
N SER A 41 14.46 11.58 8.06
CA SER A 41 13.86 12.55 8.96
C SER A 41 12.95 13.54 8.21
N GLY A 42 11.63 13.39 8.40
CA GLY A 42 10.65 14.46 8.21
C GLY A 42 9.75 14.39 6.98
N THR A 43 9.87 13.41 6.07
CA THR A 43 9.09 13.52 4.81
C THR A 43 8.74 12.25 4.05
N ASP A 44 9.21 11.05 4.41
CA ASP A 44 8.96 9.84 3.60
C ASP A 44 8.23 8.75 4.38
N ASN A 45 7.06 9.11 4.93
CA ASN A 45 6.18 8.16 5.60
C ASN A 45 5.01 7.83 4.68
N TYR A 46 4.80 6.54 4.49
CA TYR A 46 3.63 5.99 3.83
C TYR A 46 2.73 5.35 4.89
N SER A 47 1.43 5.54 4.75
CA SER A 47 0.42 4.80 5.49
C SER A 47 -0.79 4.54 4.62
N GLY A 48 -1.23 3.29 4.55
CA GLY A 48 -2.41 2.86 3.82
C GLY A 48 -3.41 2.22 4.77
N MET A 49 -4.71 2.45 4.54
CA MET A 49 -5.75 1.58 5.07
C MET A 49 -6.68 1.14 3.96
N GLY A 50 -7.07 -0.12 3.97
CA GLY A 50 -7.94 -0.71 2.97
C GLY A 50 -8.98 -1.61 3.61
N ILE A 51 -10.16 -1.64 3.00
CA ILE A 51 -11.13 -2.71 3.19
C ILE A 51 -11.43 -3.33 1.84
N GLY A 52 -11.69 -4.62 1.83
CA GLY A 52 -12.16 -5.23 0.62
C GLY A 52 -12.79 -6.58 0.83
N ALA A 53 -13.18 -7.15 -0.29
CA ALA A 53 -13.89 -8.41 -0.33
C ALA A 53 -13.44 -9.24 -1.53
N SER A 54 -13.48 -10.55 -1.35
CA SER A 54 -13.35 -11.51 -2.44
C SER A 54 -14.60 -12.37 -2.53
N TYR A 55 -15.15 -12.51 -3.73
CA TYR A 55 -16.31 -13.35 -3.99
C TYR A 55 -16.00 -14.43 -5.04
N ALA A 56 -16.23 -15.69 -4.68
CA ALA A 56 -16.06 -16.84 -5.55
C ALA A 56 -17.39 -17.22 -6.24
N PHE A 57 -17.48 -16.97 -7.54
CA PHE A 57 -18.61 -17.46 -8.35
C PHE A 57 -18.52 -18.97 -8.56
N SER A 58 -17.29 -19.48 -8.64
CA SER A 58 -16.97 -20.90 -8.72
C SER A 58 -15.57 -21.13 -8.12
N LYS A 59 -15.12 -22.39 -8.12
CA LYS A 59 -13.73 -22.71 -7.74
C LYS A 59 -12.68 -22.02 -8.63
N LEU A 60 -13.06 -21.63 -9.84
CA LEU A 60 -12.18 -21.09 -10.86
C LEU A 60 -12.31 -19.58 -11.04
N VAL A 61 -13.45 -19.00 -10.67
CA VAL A 61 -13.75 -17.59 -10.94
C VAL A 61 -13.96 -16.82 -9.64
N LYS A 62 -13.07 -15.86 -9.37
CA LYS A 62 -13.12 -15.00 -8.19
C LYS A 62 -13.03 -13.53 -8.57
N LEU A 63 -13.87 -12.70 -7.96
CA LEU A 63 -13.79 -11.24 -8.03
C LEU A 63 -13.22 -10.71 -6.73
N TYR A 64 -12.21 -9.88 -6.83
CA TYR A 64 -11.62 -9.14 -5.73
C TYR A 64 -11.91 -7.65 -5.91
N VAL A 65 -12.35 -6.99 -4.85
CA VAL A 65 -12.57 -5.54 -4.80
C VAL A 65 -12.00 -4.99 -3.51
N GLU A 66 -11.19 -3.94 -3.63
CA GLU A 66 -10.59 -3.24 -2.51
C GLU A 66 -10.79 -1.73 -2.65
N ALA A 67 -11.11 -1.07 -1.53
CA ALA A 67 -11.20 0.36 -1.43
C ALA A 67 -10.50 0.84 -0.16
N GLY A 68 -9.82 1.97 -0.25
CA GLY A 68 -9.03 2.46 0.86
C GLY A 68 -8.47 3.85 0.62
N THR A 69 -7.68 4.29 1.58
CA THR A 69 -6.96 5.55 1.54
C THR A 69 -5.48 5.26 1.67
N GLU A 70 -4.69 5.95 0.86
CA GLU A 70 -3.24 5.92 0.92
C GLU A 70 -2.75 7.33 1.19
N ASP A 71 -2.09 7.53 2.32
CA ASP A 71 -1.40 8.76 2.67
C ASP A 71 0.09 8.52 2.57
N GLY A 72 0.72 9.18 1.61
CA GLY A 72 2.15 9.11 1.41
C GLY A 72 2.68 10.44 0.96
N THR A 73 3.78 10.87 1.56
CA THR A 73 4.56 11.97 1.01
C THR A 73 5.62 11.36 0.09
N TYR A 74 5.54 11.68 -1.20
CA TYR A 74 6.57 11.31 -2.17
C TYR A 74 7.43 12.55 -2.44
N LEU A 75 8.73 12.49 -2.12
CA LEU A 75 9.69 13.49 -2.60
C LEU A 75 9.82 13.40 -4.13
N LYS A 76 8.99 14.14 -4.87
CA LYS A 76 9.25 14.42 -6.28
C LYS A 76 10.44 15.37 -6.37
N ALA A 77 11.60 14.86 -6.76
CA ALA A 77 12.73 15.68 -7.15
C ALA A 77 12.35 16.55 -8.36
N LYS A 78 11.88 17.78 -8.12
CA LYS A 78 11.89 18.85 -9.11
C LYS A 78 13.16 19.66 -8.88
N GLY A 79 13.91 19.91 -9.95
CA GLY A 79 15.28 20.43 -9.96
C GLY A 79 15.57 21.77 -9.26
N THR A 80 14.68 22.32 -8.45
CA THR A 80 14.91 23.52 -7.61
C THR A 80 14.10 23.58 -6.29
N GLY A 81 13.45 22.50 -5.84
CA GLY A 81 12.76 22.53 -4.53
C GLY A 81 11.96 21.28 -4.19
N VAL A 82 11.99 20.90 -2.91
CA VAL A 82 11.17 19.83 -2.33
C VAL A 82 9.73 20.33 -2.21
N SER A 83 8.80 19.68 -2.91
CA SER A 83 7.36 19.91 -2.72
C SER A 83 6.74 18.68 -2.08
N THR A 84 6.18 18.84 -0.88
CA THR A 84 5.36 17.84 -0.20
C THR A 84 3.95 17.86 -0.80
N SER A 85 3.44 16.72 -1.27
CA SER A 85 2.02 16.57 -1.59
C SER A 85 1.42 15.50 -0.70
N THR A 86 0.61 15.91 0.28
CA THR A 86 -0.33 15.01 0.95
C THR A 86 -1.46 14.71 -0.01
N LYS A 87 -1.79 13.44 -0.20
CA LYS A 87 -2.81 13.02 -1.15
C LYS A 87 -3.80 12.07 -0.47
N ASP A 88 -4.58 12.63 0.46
CA ASP A 88 -5.78 12.01 1.02
C ASP A 88 -6.83 11.81 -0.09
N GLU A 89 -6.79 10.66 -0.78
CA GLU A 89 -7.81 10.29 -1.75
C GLU A 89 -8.33 8.90 -1.43
N ALA A 90 -9.63 8.80 -1.14
CA ALA A 90 -10.34 7.53 -1.16
C ALA A 90 -10.32 6.99 -2.59
N LYS A 91 -9.69 5.84 -2.80
CA LYS A 91 -9.54 5.21 -4.12
C LYS A 91 -10.07 3.78 -4.09
N VAL A 92 -10.57 3.34 -5.23
CA VAL A 92 -10.62 1.90 -5.53
C VAL A 92 -9.16 1.47 -5.70
N LEU A 93 -8.65 0.72 -4.73
CA LEU A 93 -7.25 0.27 -4.71
C LEU A 93 -7.05 -0.89 -5.68
N GLY A 94 -8.09 -1.70 -5.89
CA GLY A 94 -8.03 -2.80 -6.85
C GLY A 94 -9.39 -3.37 -7.23
N MET A 95 -9.53 -3.76 -8.49
CA MET A 95 -10.56 -4.66 -8.95
C MET A 95 -9.91 -5.72 -9.85
N LEU A 96 -9.98 -6.98 -9.45
CA LEU A 96 -9.38 -8.09 -10.17
C LEU A 96 -10.39 -9.22 -10.35
N LEU A 97 -10.52 -9.68 -11.59
CA LEU A 97 -11.22 -10.92 -11.91
C LEU A 97 -10.17 -12.00 -12.19
N SER A 98 -10.11 -13.01 -11.32
CA SER A 98 -9.26 -14.19 -11.50
C SER A 98 -10.06 -15.31 -12.16
N ILE A 99 -9.46 -15.94 -13.17
CA ILE A 99 -9.99 -17.12 -13.86
C ILE A 99 -8.85 -18.15 -13.95
N ASP A 100 -9.00 -19.26 -13.23
CA ASP A 100 -8.08 -20.41 -13.32
C ASP A 100 -8.61 -21.44 -14.32
N PHE A 101 -7.73 -22.03 -15.15
CA PHE A 101 -8.09 -22.98 -16.22
C PHE A 101 -7.57 -24.39 -15.92
#